data_AF-A0A379FHC4-F1
#
_entry.id   AF-A0A379FHC4-F1
#
_cell.length_a   1.000
_cell.length_b   1.000
_cell.length_c   1.000
_cell.angle_alpha   90.00
_cell.angle_beta   90.00
_cell.angle_gamma   90.00
#
_symmetry.space_group_name_H-M   'P 1'
#
loop_
_entity.id
_entity.type
_entity.pdbx_description
1 polymer ?
#
loop_
_entity_poly.entity_id
_entity_poly.type
_entity_poly.pdbx_seq_one_letter_code
_entity_poly.pdbx_strand_id
1 'polypeptide(L)'
;MVQAPIFHVNADDPEAVAFVTRLALDFRNTFKRDVMIDLVCYRRHGHNEADEPNATQPLMYQKIKKHPTPRKIYADKLVEQGLIEANDVTELVNLYRDALDRGDCVVEEYRPMGLHSYTWEPYLNHEWNEEYPHKVEKSRLQDLARRVSTVPSEIAMQSRVEKIYADRAVMAEGEKLLDWGAAETLAYATLVDQGITIRLSGEDAGRGTFFHRHAVIHNQTNGSVYVPLANIHNAQGQFNVWDSVLTEEAVLAFEYGYATTEPRGLTIWEAQFGDFANVAQVVIDQFISSGEQKWGRMCGLVMLLPHGYEGQGPEHSSARLETLSAIMCRAKHASLCAFHTGAGLP
;
A
#
# COMPACT_ATOMS: atom_id res chain seq x y z
N MET A 1 17.93 11.86 2.94
CA MET A 1 17.08 12.82 2.18
C MET A 1 17.30 12.62 0.68
N VAL A 2 16.23 12.64 -0.12
CA VAL A 2 16.19 12.14 -1.52
C VAL A 2 16.53 13.16 -2.61
N GLN A 3 17.04 14.34 -2.25
CA GLN A 3 17.43 15.42 -3.19
C GLN A 3 16.29 15.86 -4.15
N ALA A 4 15.05 15.80 -3.70
CA ALA A 4 13.92 16.29 -4.47
C ALA A 4 13.94 17.84 -4.54
N PRO A 5 13.65 18.45 -5.71
CA PRO A 5 13.56 19.90 -5.81
C PRO A 5 12.36 20.43 -5.01
N ILE A 6 12.52 21.63 -4.46
CA ILE A 6 11.50 22.33 -3.67
C ILE A 6 11.25 23.70 -4.27
N PHE A 7 10.02 23.97 -4.67
CA PHE A 7 9.57 25.28 -5.14
C PHE A 7 8.82 25.99 -4.02
N HIS A 8 9.41 27.05 -3.47
CA HIS A 8 8.74 27.92 -2.52
C HIS A 8 7.97 29.00 -3.28
N VAL A 9 6.68 29.16 -3.01
CA VAL A 9 5.82 30.13 -3.72
C VAL A 9 4.87 30.83 -2.76
N ASN A 10 4.69 32.13 -2.96
CA ASN A 10 3.75 32.94 -2.17
C ASN A 10 2.32 32.69 -2.64
N ALA A 11 1.43 32.27 -1.72
CA ALA A 11 0.02 32.01 -2.05
C ALA A 11 -0.79 33.26 -2.42
N ASP A 12 -0.30 34.48 -2.11
CA ASP A 12 -0.93 35.73 -2.57
C ASP A 12 -0.61 36.05 -4.05
N ASP A 13 0.25 35.27 -4.72
CA ASP A 13 0.53 35.36 -6.16
C ASP A 13 0.05 34.09 -6.89
N PRO A 14 -1.23 34.02 -7.28
CA PRO A 14 -1.81 32.82 -7.89
C PRO A 14 -1.23 32.50 -9.28
N GLU A 15 -0.70 33.49 -10.01
CA GLU A 15 -0.03 33.26 -11.30
C GLU A 15 1.29 32.51 -11.08
N ALA A 16 2.09 32.93 -10.09
CA ALA A 16 3.31 32.22 -9.71
C ALA A 16 3.00 30.80 -9.20
N VAL A 17 1.92 30.63 -8.42
CA VAL A 17 1.45 29.30 -7.99
C VAL A 17 1.16 28.41 -9.19
N ALA A 18 0.35 28.88 -10.15
CA ALA A 18 0.03 28.12 -11.35
C ALA A 18 1.29 27.78 -12.19
N PHE A 19 2.24 28.70 -12.28
CA PHE A 19 3.52 28.48 -12.94
C PHE A 19 4.33 27.36 -12.27
N VAL A 20 4.54 27.42 -10.95
CA VAL A 20 5.33 26.39 -10.25
C VAL A 20 4.62 25.03 -10.24
N THR A 21 3.29 25.00 -10.26
CA THR A 21 2.53 23.74 -10.42
C THR A 21 2.84 23.08 -11.76
N ARG A 22 2.84 23.83 -12.87
CA ARG A 22 3.19 23.30 -14.19
C ARG A 22 4.65 22.82 -14.21
N LEU A 23 5.57 23.63 -13.68
CA LEU A 23 6.99 23.28 -13.61
C LEU A 23 7.25 22.01 -12.79
N ALA A 24 6.60 21.87 -11.63
CA ALA A 24 6.69 20.67 -10.80
C ALA A 24 6.15 19.44 -11.53
N LEU A 25 5.02 19.57 -12.23
CA LEU A 25 4.46 18.47 -13.01
C LEU A 25 5.38 18.06 -14.17
N ASP A 26 5.96 19.03 -14.87
CA ASP A 26 6.95 18.79 -15.94
C ASP A 26 8.18 18.06 -15.40
N PHE A 27 8.70 18.49 -14.24
CA PHE A 27 9.80 17.79 -13.56
C PHE A 27 9.43 16.34 -13.23
N ARG A 28 8.30 16.12 -12.55
CA ARG A 28 7.83 14.78 -12.19
C ARG A 28 7.64 13.91 -13.42
N ASN A 29 7.07 14.44 -14.50
CA ASN A 29 6.80 13.68 -15.71
C ASN A 29 8.08 13.36 -16.50
N THR A 30 9.06 14.27 -16.49
CA THR A 30 10.34 14.11 -17.18
C THR A 30 11.27 13.16 -16.44
N PHE A 31 11.42 13.35 -15.12
CA PHE A 31 12.44 12.65 -14.33
C PHE A 31 11.90 11.49 -13.48
N LYS A 32 10.57 11.35 -13.36
CA LYS A 32 9.90 10.32 -12.54
C LYS A 32 10.39 10.31 -11.09
N ARG A 33 10.61 11.49 -10.54
CA ARG A 33 11.06 11.71 -9.16
C ARG A 33 10.12 12.67 -8.43
N ASP A 34 10.15 12.59 -7.11
CA ASP A 34 9.41 13.48 -6.23
C ASP A 34 9.84 14.94 -6.42
N VAL A 35 8.90 15.84 -6.21
CA VAL A 35 9.06 17.30 -6.23
C VAL A 35 8.08 17.88 -5.24
N MET A 36 8.49 18.92 -4.51
CA MET A 36 7.67 19.56 -3.50
C MET A 36 7.35 21.00 -3.89
N ILE A 37 6.11 21.42 -3.64
CA ILE A 37 5.70 22.81 -3.70
C ILE A 37 5.42 23.24 -2.26
N ASP A 38 6.22 24.15 -1.75
CA ASP A 38 5.97 24.84 -0.49
C ASP A 38 5.10 26.07 -0.77
N LEU A 39 3.78 25.88 -0.67
CA LEU A 39 2.79 26.92 -0.84
C LEU A 39 2.69 27.75 0.45
N VAL A 40 3.52 28.79 0.54
CA VAL A 40 3.61 29.64 1.72
C VAL A 40 2.35 30.52 1.81
N CYS A 41 1.46 30.18 2.73
CA CYS A 41 0.18 30.84 2.94
C CYS A 41 -0.05 31.23 4.41
N TYR A 42 -1.27 31.63 4.75
CA TYR A 42 -1.69 31.89 6.12
C TYR A 42 -3.04 31.23 6.41
N ARG A 43 -3.32 30.96 7.69
CA ARG A 43 -4.63 30.45 8.15
C ARG A 43 -5.49 31.62 8.62
N ARG A 44 -6.67 31.80 8.04
CA ARG A 44 -7.55 32.95 8.33
C ARG A 44 -8.17 32.89 9.73
N HIS A 45 -8.49 31.69 10.20
CA HIS A 45 -9.11 31.40 11.50
C HIS A 45 -8.19 30.55 12.39
N GLY A 46 -8.67 30.16 13.57
CA GLY A 46 -7.99 29.22 14.48
C GLY A 46 -7.76 27.83 13.87
N HIS A 47 -7.29 26.87 14.67
CA HIS A 47 -7.04 25.51 14.14
C HIS A 47 -8.31 24.87 13.59
N ASN A 48 -9.43 25.18 14.23
CA ASN A 48 -10.77 25.07 13.70
C ASN A 48 -11.46 26.45 13.84
N GLU A 49 -12.66 26.58 13.29
CA GLU A 49 -13.40 27.85 13.22
C GLU A 49 -13.87 28.35 14.61
N ALA A 50 -13.92 27.48 15.62
CA ALA A 50 -14.32 27.81 16.98
C ALA A 50 -13.13 28.10 17.93
N ASP A 51 -11.90 27.90 17.45
CA ASP A 51 -10.67 28.09 18.22
C ASP A 51 -10.16 29.54 18.16
N GLU A 52 -9.64 30.06 19.28
CA GLU A 52 -9.17 31.45 19.40
C GLU A 52 -7.64 31.52 19.26
N PRO A 53 -7.12 31.89 18.07
CA PRO A 53 -5.69 31.84 17.81
C PRO A 53 -4.89 32.97 18.45
N ASN A 54 -5.52 34.10 18.82
CA ASN A 54 -4.79 35.21 19.43
C ASN A 54 -4.18 34.85 20.79
N ALA A 55 -4.70 33.80 21.45
CA ALA A 55 -4.17 33.29 22.70
C ALA A 55 -2.70 32.85 22.59
N THR A 56 -2.27 32.36 21.42
CA THR A 56 -0.92 31.80 21.23
C THR A 56 -0.15 32.42 20.04
N GLN A 57 -0.82 33.04 19.06
CA GLN A 57 -0.17 33.73 17.93
C GLN A 57 -0.68 35.18 17.70
N PRO A 58 -0.69 36.07 18.70
CA PRO A 58 -1.35 37.37 18.62
C PRO A 58 -0.79 38.28 17.51
N LEU A 59 0.53 38.38 17.36
CA LEU A 59 1.14 39.27 16.36
C LEU A 59 0.88 38.80 14.92
N MET A 60 0.84 37.49 14.70
CA MET A 60 0.52 36.91 13.39
C MET A 60 -0.91 37.25 13.00
N TYR A 61 -1.87 37.04 13.90
CA TYR A 61 -3.28 37.29 13.61
C TYR A 61 -3.64 38.78 13.56
N GLN A 62 -2.90 39.65 14.27
CA GLN A 62 -3.00 41.10 14.07
C GLN A 62 -2.64 41.54 12.64
N LYS A 63 -1.63 40.90 12.01
CA LYS A 63 -1.29 41.13 10.61
C LYS A 63 -2.34 40.53 9.68
N ILE A 64 -2.71 39.26 9.88
CA ILE A 64 -3.71 38.57 9.05
C ILE A 64 -5.04 39.34 9.02
N LYS A 65 -5.49 39.86 10.17
CA LYS A 65 -6.74 40.64 10.27
C LYS A 65 -6.75 41.90 9.39
N LYS A 66 -5.57 42.49 9.13
CA LYS A 66 -5.41 43.67 8.27
C LYS A 66 -5.06 43.33 6.82
N HIS A 67 -4.71 42.07 6.56
CA HIS A 67 -4.30 41.60 5.25
C HIS A 67 -5.52 41.19 4.39
N PRO A 68 -5.71 41.76 3.19
CA PRO A 68 -6.78 41.34 2.28
C PRO A 68 -6.65 39.87 1.88
N THR A 69 -7.74 39.27 1.40
CA THR A 69 -7.70 37.85 0.97
C THR A 69 -7.06 37.72 -0.42
N PRO A 70 -6.45 36.56 -0.76
CA PRO A 70 -5.86 36.33 -2.08
C PRO A 70 -6.82 36.64 -3.23
N ARG A 71 -8.10 36.26 -3.10
CA ARG A 71 -9.16 36.61 -4.07
C ARG A 71 -9.24 38.12 -4.31
N LYS A 72 -9.24 38.91 -3.25
CA LYS A 72 -9.33 40.38 -3.35
C LYS A 72 -8.05 40.96 -3.94
N ILE A 73 -6.88 40.54 -3.44
CA ILE A 73 -5.57 41.01 -3.94
C ILE A 73 -5.48 40.79 -5.45
N TYR A 74 -5.83 39.59 -5.93
CA TYR A 74 -5.72 39.25 -7.33
C TYR A 74 -6.79 39.94 -8.19
N ALA A 75 -8.03 40.05 -7.70
CA ALA A 75 -9.07 40.80 -8.39
C ALA A 75 -8.69 42.28 -8.55
N ASP A 76 -8.22 42.92 -7.48
CA ASP A 76 -7.79 44.32 -7.49
C ASP A 76 -6.65 44.51 -8.52
N LYS A 77 -5.67 43.59 -8.58
CA LYS A 77 -4.60 43.57 -9.60
C LYS A 77 -5.15 43.51 -11.02
N LEU A 78 -6.09 42.61 -11.30
CA LEU A 78 -6.65 42.45 -12.65
C LEU A 78 -7.50 43.66 -13.08
N VAL A 79 -8.22 44.27 -12.14
CA VAL A 79 -8.96 45.52 -12.37
C VAL A 79 -8.00 46.68 -12.65
N GLU A 80 -6.92 46.82 -11.87
CA GLU A 80 -5.88 47.82 -12.11
C GLU A 80 -5.21 47.66 -13.48
N GLN A 81 -5.08 46.42 -13.96
CA GLN A 81 -4.57 46.10 -15.31
C GLN A 81 -5.62 46.27 -16.42
N GLY A 82 -6.88 46.56 -16.07
CA GLY A 82 -7.98 46.70 -17.02
C GLY A 82 -8.38 45.40 -17.72
N LEU A 83 -8.08 44.24 -17.12
CA LEU A 83 -8.41 42.92 -17.67
C LEU A 83 -9.83 42.47 -17.32
N ILE A 84 -10.39 42.97 -16.21
CA ILE A 84 -11.76 42.72 -15.75
C ILE A 84 -12.33 44.00 -15.14
N GLU A 85 -13.65 44.11 -15.07
CA GLU A 85 -14.32 45.19 -14.34
C GLU A 85 -14.60 44.81 -12.88
N ALA A 86 -14.73 45.81 -12.01
CA ALA A 86 -15.07 45.57 -10.60
C ALA A 86 -16.47 44.95 -10.41
N ASN A 87 -17.38 45.20 -11.35
CA ASN A 87 -18.72 44.60 -11.35
C ASN A 87 -18.65 43.09 -11.65
N ASP A 88 -17.80 42.66 -12.59
CA ASP A 88 -17.59 41.25 -12.92
C ASP A 88 -17.18 40.44 -11.68
N VAL A 89 -16.28 41.00 -10.87
CA VAL A 89 -15.82 40.38 -9.63
C VAL A 89 -16.97 40.17 -8.64
N THR A 90 -17.87 41.14 -8.53
CA THR A 90 -19.02 41.07 -7.62
C THR A 90 -20.04 40.05 -8.13
N GLU A 91 -20.27 40.04 -9.44
CA GLU A 91 -21.16 39.10 -10.11
C GLU A 91 -20.68 37.66 -9.92
N LEU A 92 -19.40 37.36 -10.15
CA LEU A 92 -18.82 36.03 -9.94
C LEU A 92 -19.03 35.52 -8.51
N VAL A 93 -18.87 36.39 -7.50
CA VAL A 93 -19.10 36.03 -6.10
C VAL A 93 -20.58 35.69 -5.84
N ASN A 94 -21.50 36.46 -6.41
CA ASN A 94 -22.93 36.24 -6.24
C ASN A 94 -23.39 34.98 -6.97
N LEU A 95 -22.95 34.77 -8.22
CA LEU A 95 -23.27 33.57 -8.99
C LEU A 95 -22.81 32.29 -8.28
N TYR A 96 -21.60 32.29 -7.71
CA TYR A 96 -21.10 31.14 -6.96
C TYR A 96 -21.92 30.90 -5.69
N ARG A 97 -22.30 31.96 -4.96
CA ARG A 97 -23.17 31.84 -3.79
C ARG A 97 -24.54 31.26 -4.16
N ASP A 98 -25.16 31.80 -5.21
CA ASP A 98 -26.47 31.35 -5.66
C ASP A 98 -26.44 29.89 -6.12
N ALA A 99 -25.33 29.44 -6.74
CA ALA A 99 -25.14 28.04 -7.12
C ALA A 99 -25.05 27.11 -5.90
N LEU A 100 -24.33 27.53 -4.85
CA LEU A 100 -24.29 26.79 -3.58
C LEU A 100 -25.66 26.76 -2.89
N ASP A 101 -26.40 27.87 -2.89
CA ASP A 101 -27.74 27.95 -2.29
C ASP A 101 -28.75 27.06 -3.02
N ARG A 102 -28.59 26.85 -4.33
CA ARG A 102 -29.37 25.88 -5.13
C ARG A 102 -28.93 24.42 -4.95
N GLY A 103 -27.73 24.18 -4.41
CA GLY A 103 -27.15 22.84 -4.30
C GLY A 103 -26.61 22.30 -5.64
N ASP A 104 -26.27 23.18 -6.57
CA ASP A 104 -25.74 22.80 -7.88
C ASP A 104 -24.35 22.16 -7.75
N CYS A 105 -23.98 21.31 -8.71
CA CYS A 105 -22.58 20.92 -8.88
C CYS A 105 -21.81 22.12 -9.47
N VAL A 106 -20.97 22.76 -8.65
CA VAL A 106 -20.20 23.96 -9.03
C VAL A 106 -18.87 23.65 -9.75
N VAL A 107 -18.65 22.39 -10.14
CA VAL A 107 -17.45 21.96 -10.86
C VAL A 107 -17.86 21.60 -12.28
N GLU A 108 -17.58 22.48 -13.24
CA GLU A 108 -18.01 22.31 -14.65
C GLU A 108 -17.39 21.07 -15.31
N GLU A 109 -16.19 20.68 -14.89
CA GLU A 109 -15.46 19.51 -15.37
C GLU A 109 -15.95 18.21 -14.73
N TYR A 110 -16.88 18.26 -13.76
CA TYR A 110 -17.42 17.06 -13.12
C TYR A 110 -18.06 16.15 -14.15
N ARG A 111 -17.69 14.88 -14.12
CA ARG A 111 -18.32 13.83 -14.92
C ARG A 111 -18.67 12.67 -13.98
N PRO A 112 -19.81 11.99 -14.19
CA PRO A 112 -20.09 10.76 -13.46
C PRO A 112 -18.99 9.74 -13.77
N MET A 113 -18.53 9.04 -12.74
CA MET A 113 -17.52 7.99 -12.89
C MET A 113 -18.08 6.84 -13.73
N GLY A 114 -17.30 6.35 -14.70
CA GLY A 114 -17.56 5.06 -15.34
C GLY A 114 -17.23 3.89 -14.41
N LEU A 115 -17.66 2.68 -14.75
CA LEU A 115 -17.27 1.45 -14.03
C LEU A 115 -15.74 1.39 -13.92
N HIS A 116 -15.21 1.50 -12.71
CA HIS A 116 -13.77 1.34 -12.48
C HIS A 116 -13.39 -0.14 -12.60
N SER A 117 -12.20 -0.41 -13.15
CA SER A 117 -11.62 -1.75 -13.24
C SER A 117 -11.30 -2.40 -11.88
N TYR A 118 -11.46 -1.66 -10.78
CA TYR A 118 -11.02 -1.94 -9.42
C TYR A 118 -12.18 -2.03 -8.42
N THR A 119 -13.29 -2.64 -8.83
CA THR A 119 -14.46 -2.79 -7.95
C THR A 119 -14.34 -4.05 -7.08
N TRP A 120 -14.72 -3.90 -5.81
CA TRP A 120 -14.88 -4.99 -4.85
C TRP A 120 -16.23 -5.69 -4.97
N GLU A 121 -17.12 -5.23 -5.86
CA GLU A 121 -18.48 -5.78 -6.07
C GLU A 121 -18.56 -7.31 -6.03
N PRO A 122 -17.67 -8.09 -6.70
CA PRO A 122 -17.74 -9.55 -6.68
C PRO A 122 -17.45 -10.20 -5.31
N TYR A 123 -16.92 -9.43 -4.36
CA TYR A 123 -16.45 -9.90 -3.05
C TYR A 123 -17.28 -9.32 -1.89
N LEU A 124 -18.34 -8.55 -2.19
CA LEU A 124 -19.23 -7.99 -1.16
C LEU A 124 -20.30 -8.99 -0.72
N ASN A 125 -20.78 -8.87 0.52
CA ASN A 125 -21.85 -9.67 1.11
C ASN A 125 -21.55 -11.17 1.26
N HIS A 126 -20.28 -11.52 1.37
CA HIS A 126 -19.83 -12.87 1.73
C HIS A 126 -19.50 -12.94 3.23
N GLU A 127 -19.79 -14.08 3.85
CA GLU A 127 -19.44 -14.35 5.24
C GLU A 127 -18.10 -15.10 5.32
N TRP A 128 -17.37 -14.94 6.42
CA TRP A 128 -16.04 -15.54 6.58
C TRP A 128 -16.02 -17.07 6.53
N ASN A 129 -17.16 -17.71 6.80
CA ASN A 129 -17.32 -19.17 6.84
C ASN A 129 -17.97 -19.75 5.57
N GLU A 130 -18.06 -18.97 4.50
CA GLU A 130 -18.57 -19.43 3.23
C GLU A 130 -17.66 -20.49 2.60
N GLU A 131 -18.26 -21.49 1.95
CA GLU A 131 -17.48 -22.53 1.28
C GLU A 131 -16.79 -21.97 0.03
N TYR A 132 -15.49 -22.20 -0.09
CA TYR A 132 -14.68 -21.77 -1.22
C TYR A 132 -13.96 -22.97 -1.86
N PRO A 133 -13.54 -22.88 -3.15
CA PRO A 133 -12.91 -23.97 -3.87
C PRO A 133 -11.45 -24.20 -3.41
N HIS A 134 -11.28 -24.76 -2.22
CA HIS A 134 -9.99 -25.03 -1.57
C HIS A 134 -9.25 -26.28 -2.10
N LYS A 135 -9.87 -27.05 -2.99
CA LYS A 135 -9.31 -28.32 -3.48
C LYS A 135 -8.58 -28.11 -4.80
N VAL A 136 -7.33 -28.58 -4.85
CA VAL A 136 -6.54 -28.66 -6.07
C VAL A 136 -6.36 -30.13 -6.44
N GLU A 137 -6.44 -30.43 -7.73
CA GLU A 137 -6.23 -31.79 -8.23
C GLU A 137 -4.77 -32.21 -7.96
N LYS A 138 -4.57 -33.44 -7.45
CA LYS A 138 -3.28 -33.90 -6.94
C LYS A 138 -2.21 -33.93 -8.04
N SER A 139 -2.54 -34.38 -9.25
CA SER A 139 -1.58 -34.45 -10.36
C SER A 139 -1.12 -33.06 -10.79
N ARG A 140 -2.03 -32.06 -10.81
CA ARG A 140 -1.68 -30.66 -11.06
C ARG A 140 -0.81 -30.09 -9.94
N LEU A 141 -1.16 -30.40 -8.69
CA LEU A 141 -0.38 -29.98 -7.53
C LEU A 141 1.06 -30.54 -7.59
N GLN A 142 1.22 -31.81 -7.99
CA GLN A 142 2.54 -32.44 -8.20
C GLN A 142 3.31 -31.81 -9.38
N ASP A 143 2.65 -31.51 -10.50
CA ASP A 143 3.28 -30.81 -11.63
C ASP A 143 3.80 -29.41 -11.21
N LEU A 144 2.99 -28.64 -10.48
CA LEU A 144 3.40 -27.35 -9.94
C LEU A 144 4.58 -27.50 -8.98
N ALA A 145 4.54 -28.46 -8.06
CA ALA A 145 5.61 -28.74 -7.12
C ALA A 145 6.94 -29.05 -7.84
N ARG A 146 6.91 -29.83 -8.92
CA ARG A 146 8.09 -30.09 -9.76
C ARG A 146 8.61 -28.83 -10.43
N ARG A 147 7.72 -28.02 -11.03
CA ARG A 147 8.08 -26.77 -11.72
C ARG A 147 8.78 -25.80 -10.79
N VAL A 148 8.18 -25.51 -9.63
CA VAL A 148 8.74 -24.54 -8.67
C VAL A 148 9.98 -25.06 -7.93
N SER A 149 10.21 -26.37 -7.95
CA SER A 149 11.44 -27.00 -7.41
C SER A 149 12.54 -27.19 -8.46
N THR A 150 12.27 -26.85 -9.73
CA THR A 150 13.24 -26.99 -10.83
C THR A 150 13.87 -25.64 -11.13
N VAL A 151 15.20 -25.58 -11.06
CA VAL A 151 15.99 -24.40 -11.38
C VAL A 151 16.88 -24.72 -12.59
N PRO A 152 16.96 -23.84 -13.61
CA PRO A 152 17.82 -24.06 -14.77
C PRO A 152 19.28 -24.29 -14.36
N SER A 153 19.97 -25.20 -15.06
CA SER A 153 21.37 -25.57 -14.75
C SER A 153 22.36 -24.41 -14.87
N GLU A 154 22.00 -23.36 -15.60
CA GLU A 154 22.78 -22.13 -15.77
C GLU A 154 22.82 -21.28 -14.50
N ILE A 155 21.89 -21.51 -13.56
CA ILE A 155 21.83 -20.81 -12.28
C ILE A 155 22.64 -21.59 -11.25
N ALA A 156 23.90 -21.19 -11.07
CA ALA A 156 24.75 -21.77 -10.04
C ALA A 156 24.24 -21.36 -8.64
N MET A 157 23.64 -22.29 -7.93
CA MET A 157 23.07 -22.06 -6.60
C MET A 157 24.15 -22.20 -5.52
N GLN A 158 23.89 -21.61 -4.35
CA GLN A 158 24.70 -21.89 -3.16
C GLN A 158 24.34 -23.27 -2.61
N SER A 159 25.31 -24.04 -2.11
CA SER A 159 25.14 -25.46 -1.76
C SER A 159 24.03 -25.79 -0.74
N ARG A 160 23.70 -24.89 0.19
CA ARG A 160 22.56 -25.06 1.12
C ARG A 160 21.23 -24.80 0.42
N VAL A 161 21.18 -23.87 -0.53
CA VAL A 161 20.00 -23.61 -1.36
C VAL A 161 19.74 -24.80 -2.29
N GLU A 162 20.79 -25.36 -2.90
CA GLU A 162 20.69 -26.60 -3.69
C GLU A 162 20.09 -27.74 -2.86
N LYS A 163 20.54 -27.90 -1.62
CA LYS A 163 20.00 -28.91 -0.71
C LYS A 163 18.50 -28.71 -0.44
N ILE A 164 18.06 -27.47 -0.23
CA ILE A 164 16.64 -27.15 -0.02
C ILE A 164 15.82 -27.49 -1.28
N TYR A 165 16.30 -27.11 -2.46
CA TYR A 165 15.60 -27.42 -3.72
C TYR A 165 15.59 -28.92 -4.05
N ALA A 166 16.68 -29.64 -3.73
CA ALA A 166 16.73 -31.10 -3.84
C ALA A 166 15.71 -31.76 -2.90
N ASP A 167 15.61 -31.30 -1.64
CA ASP A 167 14.61 -31.78 -0.69
C ASP A 167 13.19 -31.49 -1.20
N ARG A 168 12.92 -30.30 -1.76
CA ARG A 168 11.62 -29.94 -2.35
C ARG A 168 11.28 -30.79 -3.58
N ALA A 169 12.26 -31.16 -4.40
CA ALA A 169 12.05 -32.08 -5.52
C ALA A 169 11.62 -33.48 -5.04
N VAL A 170 12.25 -33.99 -3.97
CA VAL A 170 11.84 -35.27 -3.34
C VAL A 170 10.43 -35.16 -2.72
N MET A 171 10.08 -34.00 -2.13
CA MET A 171 8.71 -33.74 -1.65
C MET A 171 7.70 -33.69 -2.80
N ALA A 172 8.06 -33.14 -3.96
CA ALA A 172 7.20 -33.06 -5.13
C ALA A 172 6.81 -34.45 -5.67
N GLU A 173 7.72 -35.43 -5.56
CA GLU A 173 7.45 -36.84 -5.90
C GLU A 173 6.65 -37.58 -4.82
N GLY A 174 6.42 -36.97 -3.66
CA GLY A 174 5.71 -37.57 -2.54
C GLY A 174 6.54 -38.56 -1.72
N GLU A 175 7.86 -38.57 -1.91
CA GLU A 175 8.80 -39.41 -1.17
C GLU A 175 9.15 -38.82 0.21
N LYS A 176 8.89 -37.52 0.39
CA LYS A 176 9.08 -36.77 1.65
C LYS A 176 7.84 -35.91 1.94
N LEU A 177 7.51 -35.74 3.21
CA LEU A 177 6.44 -34.82 3.63
C LEU A 177 6.83 -33.37 3.33
N LEU A 178 5.85 -32.57 2.90
CA LEU A 178 6.02 -31.14 2.69
C LEU A 178 6.33 -30.44 4.02
N ASP A 179 7.36 -29.59 4.00
CA ASP A 179 7.59 -28.60 5.05
C ASP A 179 6.80 -27.31 4.81
N TRP A 180 6.94 -26.34 5.72
CA TRP A 180 6.23 -25.07 5.63
C TRP A 180 6.58 -24.28 4.36
N GLY A 181 7.87 -24.14 4.04
CA GLY A 181 8.31 -23.38 2.89
C GLY A 181 7.87 -24.00 1.57
N ALA A 182 7.83 -25.34 1.50
CA ALA A 182 7.30 -26.06 0.34
C ALA A 182 5.78 -25.89 0.20
N ALA A 183 5.02 -26.01 1.29
CA ALA A 183 3.57 -25.81 1.28
C ALA A 183 3.18 -24.36 0.90
N GLU A 184 3.86 -23.37 1.47
CA GLU A 184 3.70 -21.95 1.16
C GLU A 184 3.98 -21.66 -0.32
N THR A 185 5.13 -22.14 -0.84
CA THR A 185 5.50 -21.98 -2.26
C THR A 185 4.44 -22.60 -3.17
N LEU A 186 3.88 -23.74 -2.78
CA LEU A 186 2.89 -24.46 -3.55
C LEU A 186 1.52 -23.76 -3.55
N ALA A 187 1.11 -23.16 -2.43
CA ALA A 187 -0.07 -22.29 -2.37
C ALA A 187 0.10 -21.07 -3.31
N TYR A 188 1.29 -20.46 -3.35
CA TYR A 188 1.56 -19.40 -4.31
C TYR A 188 1.52 -19.89 -5.75
N ALA A 189 2.07 -21.09 -6.00
CA ALA A 189 2.08 -21.69 -7.32
C ALA A 189 0.67 -21.92 -7.87
N THR A 190 -0.27 -22.39 -7.05
CA THR A 190 -1.66 -22.65 -7.48
C THR A 190 -2.41 -21.37 -7.80
N LEU A 191 -2.20 -20.29 -7.04
CA LEU A 191 -2.81 -18.99 -7.31
C LEU A 191 -2.29 -18.37 -8.60
N VAL A 192 -0.97 -18.32 -8.81
CA VAL A 192 -0.42 -17.77 -10.04
C VAL A 192 -0.76 -18.63 -11.26
N ASP A 193 -0.89 -19.95 -11.11
CA ASP A 193 -1.39 -20.84 -12.16
C ASP A 193 -2.80 -20.45 -12.63
N GLN A 194 -3.63 -19.95 -11.72
CA GLN A 194 -4.99 -19.47 -12.00
C GLN A 194 -5.04 -18.03 -12.53
N GLY A 195 -3.89 -17.38 -12.71
CA GLY A 195 -3.82 -15.98 -13.15
C GLY A 195 -3.87 -14.95 -12.02
N ILE A 196 -3.91 -15.38 -10.76
CA ILE A 196 -3.95 -14.49 -9.59
C ILE A 196 -2.56 -13.91 -9.36
N THR A 197 -2.48 -12.58 -9.28
CA THR A 197 -1.21 -11.88 -9.01
C THR A 197 -0.90 -11.94 -7.52
N ILE A 198 0.35 -12.20 -7.17
CA ILE A 198 0.84 -12.22 -5.80
C ILE A 198 1.90 -11.14 -5.62
N ARG A 199 1.73 -10.35 -4.56
CA ARG A 199 2.69 -9.38 -4.05
C ARG A 199 3.10 -9.78 -2.64
N LEU A 200 4.38 -10.09 -2.45
CA LEU A 200 4.99 -10.33 -1.15
C LEU A 200 6.03 -9.24 -0.87
N SER A 201 5.89 -8.56 0.25
CA SER A 201 6.85 -7.55 0.69
C SER A 201 7.21 -7.74 2.15
N GLY A 202 8.45 -7.42 2.50
CA GLY A 202 8.96 -7.52 3.86
C GLY A 202 10.48 -7.54 3.85
N GLU A 203 11.08 -7.33 5.00
CA GLU A 203 12.54 -7.35 5.13
C GLU A 203 13.05 -8.78 4.89
N ASP A 204 13.94 -8.94 3.90
CA ASP A 204 14.49 -10.24 3.48
C ASP A 204 13.42 -11.28 3.03
N ALA A 205 12.21 -10.85 2.65
CA ALA A 205 11.10 -11.74 2.30
C ALA A 205 11.42 -12.71 1.15
N GLY A 206 12.31 -12.35 0.21
CA GLY A 206 12.72 -13.18 -0.92
C GLY A 206 13.45 -14.46 -0.50
N ARG A 207 14.34 -14.34 0.49
CA ARG A 207 15.00 -15.49 1.14
C ARG A 207 14.13 -16.10 2.23
N GLY A 208 13.41 -15.24 2.96
CA GLY A 208 12.82 -15.49 4.25
C GLY A 208 13.84 -15.30 5.38
N THR A 209 13.43 -14.62 6.44
CA THR A 209 14.23 -14.40 7.67
C THR A 209 14.87 -15.69 8.15
N PHE A 210 14.08 -16.76 8.22
CA PHE A 210 14.45 -18.07 8.75
C PHE A 210 15.04 -19.03 7.70
N PHE A 211 15.47 -18.51 6.54
CA PHE A 211 16.11 -19.31 5.49
C PHE A 211 15.22 -20.44 4.94
N HIS A 212 13.90 -20.25 4.97
CA HIS A 212 12.91 -21.28 4.63
C HIS A 212 12.30 -21.13 3.24
N ARG A 213 12.22 -19.89 2.71
CA ARG A 213 11.42 -19.58 1.51
C ARG A 213 12.18 -19.71 0.22
N HIS A 214 13.30 -19.01 0.06
CA HIS A 214 14.11 -18.97 -1.17
C HIS A 214 13.27 -18.79 -2.45
N ALA A 215 12.31 -17.87 -2.44
CA ALA A 215 11.53 -17.50 -3.63
C ALA A 215 12.41 -16.81 -4.68
N VAL A 216 13.49 -16.16 -4.23
CA VAL A 216 14.51 -15.52 -5.05
C VAL A 216 15.81 -16.31 -4.94
N ILE A 217 16.31 -16.81 -6.08
CA ILE A 217 17.57 -17.54 -6.17
C ILE A 217 18.62 -16.63 -6.80
N HIS A 218 19.74 -16.45 -6.10
CA HIS A 218 20.88 -15.67 -6.59
C HIS A 218 21.96 -16.59 -7.18
N ASN A 219 22.28 -16.38 -8.46
CA ASN A 219 23.37 -17.07 -9.13
C ASN A 219 24.72 -16.65 -8.55
N GLN A 220 25.47 -17.60 -7.99
CA GLN A 220 26.75 -17.37 -7.33
C GLN A 220 27.86 -16.90 -8.28
N THR A 221 27.70 -17.11 -9.59
CA THR A 221 28.74 -16.77 -10.57
C THR A 221 28.66 -15.33 -11.08
N ASN A 222 27.45 -14.79 -11.26
CA ASN A 222 27.24 -13.50 -11.92
C ASN A 222 26.24 -12.57 -11.21
N GLY A 223 25.63 -13.01 -10.10
CA GLY A 223 24.66 -12.23 -9.32
C GLY A 223 23.27 -12.11 -9.95
N SER A 224 23.02 -12.72 -11.11
CA SER A 224 21.68 -12.74 -11.72
C SER A 224 20.69 -13.46 -10.82
N VAL A 225 19.43 -13.04 -10.88
CA VAL A 225 18.35 -13.58 -10.05
C VAL A 225 17.41 -14.45 -10.89
N TYR A 226 16.96 -15.57 -10.31
CA TYR A 226 15.90 -16.41 -10.86
C TYR A 226 14.78 -16.59 -9.83
N VAL A 227 13.53 -16.48 -10.28
CA VAL A 227 12.33 -16.61 -9.43
C VAL A 227 11.45 -17.72 -10.02
N PRO A 228 11.45 -18.94 -9.45
CA PRO A 228 10.72 -20.08 -10.02
C PRO A 228 9.22 -19.83 -10.14
N LEU A 229 8.63 -19.16 -9.15
CA LEU A 229 7.21 -18.79 -9.15
C LEU A 229 6.81 -17.81 -10.25
N ALA A 230 7.77 -17.09 -10.85
CA ALA A 230 7.53 -16.22 -12.01
C ALA A 230 7.69 -16.96 -13.36
N ASN A 231 8.00 -18.26 -13.35
CA ASN A 231 8.35 -19.05 -14.53
C ASN A 231 7.60 -20.41 -14.59
N ILE A 232 6.34 -20.45 -14.12
CA ILE A 232 5.47 -21.63 -14.19
C ILE A 232 4.95 -21.85 -15.63
N HIS A 233 4.35 -20.81 -16.24
CA HIS A 233 3.88 -20.80 -17.63
C HIS A 233 3.52 -19.39 -18.13
N ASN A 234 3.45 -19.17 -19.45
CA ASN A 234 3.25 -17.84 -20.04
C ASN A 234 1.92 -17.13 -19.69
N ALA A 235 0.87 -17.88 -19.33
CA ALA A 235 -0.46 -17.31 -19.00
C ALA A 235 -0.68 -17.06 -17.49
N GLN A 236 0.37 -17.16 -16.66
CA GLN A 236 0.23 -17.10 -15.20
C GLN A 236 0.01 -15.67 -14.69
N GLY A 237 -0.47 -15.57 -13.45
CA GLY A 237 -0.45 -14.34 -12.67
C GLY A 237 0.97 -13.91 -12.35
N GLN A 238 1.17 -12.62 -12.10
CA GLN A 238 2.50 -12.11 -11.74
C GLN A 238 2.85 -12.51 -10.31
N PHE A 239 4.03 -13.08 -10.10
CA PHE A 239 4.60 -13.27 -8.77
C PHE A 239 5.69 -12.23 -8.55
N ASN A 240 5.47 -11.32 -7.60
CA ASN A 240 6.44 -10.31 -7.25
C ASN A 240 6.77 -10.39 -5.77
N VAL A 241 8.06 -10.49 -5.46
CA VAL A 241 8.59 -10.48 -4.11
C VAL A 241 9.63 -9.37 -3.97
N TRP A 242 9.49 -8.57 -2.93
CA TRP A 242 10.36 -7.42 -2.66
C TRP A 242 10.94 -7.51 -1.26
N ASP A 243 12.27 -7.56 -1.19
CA ASP A 243 12.98 -7.26 0.04
C ASP A 243 12.82 -5.76 0.32
N SER A 244 11.99 -5.43 1.31
CA SER A 244 11.65 -4.04 1.59
C SER A 244 12.84 -3.28 2.20
N VAL A 245 12.75 -1.94 2.15
CA VAL A 245 13.60 -1.11 3.00
C VAL A 245 13.23 -1.33 4.48
N LEU A 246 14.16 -0.99 5.38
CA LEU A 246 14.04 -1.23 6.81
C LEU A 246 13.05 -0.25 7.47
N THR A 247 11.75 -0.48 7.25
CA THR A 247 10.64 0.29 7.82
C THR A 247 9.34 -0.49 7.75
N GLU A 248 8.64 -0.57 8.87
CA GLU A 248 7.38 -1.27 8.99
C GLU A 248 6.20 -0.34 8.67
N GLU A 249 6.21 0.87 9.23
CA GLU A 249 5.07 1.80 9.13
C GLU A 249 4.77 2.19 7.68
N ALA A 250 5.78 2.65 6.93
CA ALA A 250 5.56 3.10 5.56
C ALA A 250 5.31 1.95 4.58
N VAL A 251 5.96 0.80 4.77
CA VAL A 251 5.75 -0.38 3.91
C VAL A 251 4.38 -0.98 4.17
N LEU A 252 3.96 -1.18 5.42
CA LEU A 252 2.63 -1.70 5.72
C LEU A 252 1.52 -0.77 5.22
N ALA A 253 1.70 0.55 5.33
CA ALA A 253 0.79 1.53 4.75
C ALA A 253 0.71 1.42 3.22
N PHE A 254 1.84 1.21 2.55
CA PHE A 254 1.89 1.00 1.10
C PHE A 254 1.14 -0.27 0.70
N GLU A 255 1.37 -1.39 1.40
CA GLU A 255 0.71 -2.66 1.12
C GLU A 255 -0.81 -2.59 1.37
N TYR A 256 -1.26 -1.87 2.41
CA TYR A 256 -2.68 -1.59 2.62
C TYR A 256 -3.30 -0.85 1.43
N GLY A 257 -2.62 0.17 0.91
CA GLY A 257 -3.07 0.94 -0.26
C GLY A 257 -3.15 0.06 -1.52
N TYR A 258 -2.17 -0.82 -1.73
CA TYR A 258 -2.17 -1.77 -2.83
C TYR A 258 -3.33 -2.77 -2.71
N ALA A 259 -3.46 -3.43 -1.56
CA ALA A 259 -4.49 -4.43 -1.30
C ALA A 259 -5.90 -3.87 -1.43
N THR A 260 -6.14 -2.63 -1.00
CA THR A 260 -7.44 -1.95 -1.14
C THR A 260 -7.79 -1.63 -2.60
N THR A 261 -6.80 -1.49 -3.48
CA THR A 261 -6.97 -1.10 -4.89
C THR A 261 -7.06 -2.31 -5.83
N GLU A 262 -6.36 -3.40 -5.53
CA GLU A 262 -6.27 -4.60 -6.38
C GLU A 262 -6.93 -5.82 -5.73
N PRO A 263 -8.28 -5.93 -5.74
CA PRO A 263 -9.01 -6.99 -5.01
C PRO A 263 -8.80 -8.41 -5.54
N ARG A 264 -8.27 -8.55 -6.76
CA ARG A 264 -8.11 -9.86 -7.43
C ARG A 264 -6.77 -10.55 -7.12
N GLY A 265 -5.85 -9.85 -6.46
CA GLY A 265 -4.52 -10.35 -6.13
C GLY A 265 -4.38 -10.72 -4.66
N LEU A 266 -3.36 -11.51 -4.34
CA LEU A 266 -2.92 -11.75 -2.98
C LEU A 266 -1.81 -10.76 -2.62
N THR A 267 -2.05 -9.92 -1.62
CA THR A 267 -1.06 -8.95 -1.11
C THR A 267 -0.64 -9.37 0.29
N ILE A 268 0.66 -9.54 0.49
CA ILE A 268 1.25 -10.06 1.71
C ILE A 268 2.32 -9.08 2.21
N TRP A 269 2.24 -8.74 3.49
CA TRP A 269 3.30 -8.10 4.23
C TRP A 269 3.85 -9.05 5.29
N GLU A 270 5.16 -9.25 5.31
CA GLU A 270 5.85 -10.09 6.30
C GLU A 270 6.73 -9.22 7.20
N ALA A 271 6.47 -9.28 8.51
CA ALA A 271 7.39 -8.73 9.50
C ALA A 271 8.58 -9.67 9.68
N GLN A 272 9.78 -9.15 9.91
CA GLN A 272 10.97 -9.99 10.15
C GLN A 272 10.76 -10.89 11.37
N PHE A 273 10.22 -10.31 12.46
CA PHE A 273 9.59 -10.97 13.60
C PHE A 273 8.27 -10.25 13.91
N GLY A 274 7.27 -10.98 14.39
CA GLY A 274 5.96 -10.39 14.67
C GLY A 274 5.99 -9.27 15.72
N ASP A 275 6.99 -9.29 16.60
CA ASP A 275 7.23 -8.27 17.63
C ASP A 275 7.34 -6.84 17.06
N PHE A 276 7.86 -6.69 15.83
CA PHE A 276 8.11 -5.39 15.18
C PHE A 276 6.89 -4.78 14.50
N ALA A 277 5.77 -5.51 14.39
CA ALA A 277 4.54 -4.97 13.80
C ALA A 277 3.98 -3.77 14.58
N ASN A 278 4.37 -3.61 15.85
CA ASN A 278 4.01 -2.46 16.68
C ASN A 278 4.55 -1.12 16.15
N VAL A 279 5.63 -1.11 15.36
CA VAL A 279 6.14 0.11 14.72
C VAL A 279 5.12 0.67 13.73
N ALA A 280 4.30 -0.19 13.13
CA ALA A 280 3.23 0.16 12.21
C ALA A 280 1.83 0.22 12.88
N GLN A 281 1.76 0.39 14.21
CA GLN A 281 0.49 0.32 14.95
C GLN A 281 -0.57 1.32 14.44
N VAL A 282 -0.16 2.51 14.00
CA VAL A 282 -1.08 3.51 13.43
C VAL A 282 -1.79 2.96 12.19
N VAL A 283 -1.08 2.20 11.35
CA VAL A 283 -1.66 1.56 10.16
C VAL A 283 -2.65 0.48 10.56
N ILE A 284 -2.28 -0.35 11.55
CA ILE A 284 -3.13 -1.44 12.07
C ILE A 284 -4.44 -0.86 12.64
N ASP A 285 -4.34 0.16 13.50
CA ASP A 285 -5.48 0.72 14.22
C ASP A 285 -6.39 1.56 13.31
N GLN A 286 -5.80 2.44 12.49
CA GLN A 286 -6.57 3.45 11.77
C GLN A 286 -7.02 3.03 10.38
N PHE A 287 -6.43 1.96 9.83
CA PHE A 287 -6.70 1.50 8.47
C PHE A 287 -7.10 0.02 8.43
N ILE A 288 -6.23 -0.90 8.85
CA ILE A 288 -6.47 -2.35 8.68
C ILE A 288 -7.68 -2.80 9.49
N SER A 289 -7.78 -2.40 10.75
CA SER A 289 -8.86 -2.83 11.64
C SER A 289 -10.15 -2.01 11.53
N SER A 290 -10.09 -0.78 11.01
CA SER A 290 -11.22 0.15 11.06
C SER A 290 -11.63 0.74 9.71
N GLY A 291 -10.89 0.47 8.64
CA GLY A 291 -11.11 1.08 7.33
C GLY A 291 -12.43 0.70 6.67
N GLU A 292 -12.88 -0.53 6.84
CA GLU A 292 -14.19 -0.97 6.34
C GLU A 292 -15.32 -0.24 7.07
N GLN A 293 -15.30 -0.22 8.41
CA GLN A 293 -16.36 0.42 9.19
C GLN A 293 -16.40 1.95 9.01
N LYS A 294 -15.23 2.59 8.91
CA LYS A 294 -15.12 4.06 8.78
C LYS A 294 -15.42 4.54 7.36
N TRP A 295 -15.01 3.78 6.34
CA TRP A 295 -14.96 4.26 4.96
C TRP A 295 -15.55 3.30 3.92
N GLY A 296 -16.10 2.17 4.33
CA GLY A 296 -16.59 1.13 3.42
C GLY A 296 -15.49 0.52 2.55
N ARG A 297 -14.22 0.56 3.01
CA ARG A 297 -13.07 0.06 2.26
C ARG A 297 -12.71 -1.36 2.66
N MET A 298 -12.89 -2.29 1.72
CA MET A 298 -12.43 -3.67 1.82
C MET A 298 -10.91 -3.76 1.58
N CYS A 299 -10.25 -4.70 2.27
CA CYS A 299 -8.82 -4.92 2.14
C CYS A 299 -8.48 -6.40 2.42
N GLY A 300 -7.90 -7.09 1.43
CA GLY A 300 -7.50 -8.51 1.52
C GLY A 300 -6.03 -8.70 1.88
N LEU A 301 -5.44 -7.77 2.63
CA LEU A 301 -4.02 -7.81 3.03
C LEU A 301 -3.78 -8.96 4.03
N VAL A 302 -2.78 -9.79 3.76
CA VAL A 302 -2.28 -10.81 4.69
C VAL A 302 -1.06 -10.27 5.43
N MET A 303 -1.08 -10.34 6.75
CA MET A 303 0.07 -10.01 7.61
C MET A 303 0.69 -11.30 8.15
N LEU A 304 1.92 -11.61 7.73
CA LEU A 304 2.70 -12.71 8.30
C LEU A 304 3.53 -12.19 9.46
N LEU A 305 3.21 -12.67 10.66
CA LEU A 305 3.82 -12.24 11.91
C LEU A 305 4.48 -13.45 12.61
N PRO A 306 5.78 -13.69 12.39
CA PRO A 306 6.48 -14.79 13.05
C PRO A 306 6.34 -14.71 14.58
N HIS A 307 5.96 -15.83 15.20
CA HIS A 307 5.60 -15.90 16.62
C HIS A 307 6.05 -17.24 17.22
N GLY A 308 6.68 -17.20 18.40
CA GLY A 308 7.08 -18.41 19.12
C GLY A 308 8.01 -18.13 20.31
N TYR A 309 7.71 -18.72 21.46
CA TYR A 309 8.56 -18.60 22.66
C TYR A 309 9.71 -19.62 22.65
N GLU A 310 10.77 -19.32 21.90
CA GLU A 310 11.92 -20.21 21.70
C GLU A 310 13.17 -19.80 22.51
N GLY A 311 13.02 -18.86 23.45
CA GLY A 311 14.13 -18.39 24.30
C GLY A 311 15.05 -17.35 23.62
N GLN A 312 14.61 -16.73 22.52
CA GLN A 312 15.37 -15.72 21.77
C GLN A 312 15.27 -14.29 22.37
N GLY A 313 14.54 -14.13 23.47
CA GLY A 313 14.37 -12.85 24.17
C GLY A 313 13.02 -12.18 23.90
N PRO A 314 12.74 -11.04 24.58
CA PRO A 314 11.41 -10.43 24.59
C PRO A 314 10.94 -9.88 23.22
N GLU A 315 11.86 -9.57 22.31
CA GLU A 315 11.63 -8.91 21.03
C GLU A 315 11.71 -9.88 19.84
N HIS A 316 11.78 -11.18 20.11
CA HIS A 316 11.82 -12.26 19.11
C HIS A 316 10.93 -13.43 19.55
N SER A 317 9.82 -13.12 20.24
CA SER A 317 8.96 -14.14 20.85
C SER A 317 7.48 -13.92 20.55
N SER A 318 7.00 -12.68 20.55
CA SER A 318 5.58 -12.38 20.59
C SER A 318 5.14 -11.40 19.51
N ALA A 319 4.27 -11.87 18.61
CA ALA A 319 3.48 -11.03 17.72
C ALA A 319 2.35 -10.26 18.44
N ARG A 320 2.30 -10.31 19.79
CA ARG A 320 1.28 -9.64 20.62
C ARG A 320 -0.14 -10.02 20.22
N LEU A 321 -0.37 -11.32 20.08
CA LEU A 321 -1.66 -11.88 19.64
C LEU A 321 -2.84 -11.42 20.49
N GLU A 322 -2.62 -11.11 21.78
CA GLU A 322 -3.63 -10.55 22.67
C GLU A 322 -4.08 -9.14 22.23
N THR A 323 -3.15 -8.32 21.76
CA THR A 323 -3.43 -6.97 21.24
C THR A 323 -4.15 -7.07 19.90
N LEU A 324 -3.63 -7.90 18.97
CA LEU A 324 -4.26 -8.13 17.68
C LEU A 324 -5.66 -8.73 17.85
N SER A 325 -5.85 -9.72 18.72
CA SER A 325 -7.16 -10.31 18.99
C SER A 325 -8.14 -9.27 19.52
N ALA A 326 -7.72 -8.40 20.44
CA ALA A 326 -8.58 -7.36 20.98
C ALA A 326 -9.00 -6.33 19.92
N ILE A 327 -8.10 -6.00 18.99
CA ILE A 327 -8.36 -5.12 17.85
C ILE A 327 -9.28 -5.81 16.83
N MET A 328 -8.94 -7.03 16.42
CA MET A 328 -9.66 -7.80 15.41
C MET A 328 -11.06 -8.25 15.88
N CYS A 329 -11.27 -8.56 17.16
CA CYS A 329 -12.62 -8.87 17.68
C CYS A 329 -13.59 -7.68 17.59
N ARG A 330 -13.09 -6.45 17.51
CA ARG A 330 -13.91 -5.24 17.27
C ARG A 330 -14.14 -5.00 15.78
N ALA A 331 -13.22 -5.45 14.94
CA ALA A 331 -13.34 -5.45 13.49
C ALA A 331 -14.10 -6.71 13.06
N LYS A 332 -15.41 -6.60 12.81
CA LYS A 332 -16.28 -7.75 12.46
C LYS A 332 -15.79 -8.61 11.26
N HIS A 333 -14.80 -8.14 10.50
CA HIS A 333 -14.37 -8.70 9.22
C HIS A 333 -12.84 -8.94 9.15
N ALA A 334 -12.12 -8.90 10.28
CA ALA A 334 -10.72 -9.29 10.33
C ALA A 334 -10.56 -10.74 10.83
N SER A 335 -9.74 -11.54 10.13
CA SER A 335 -9.43 -12.92 10.53
C SER A 335 -8.04 -12.99 11.16
N LEU A 336 -7.97 -13.50 12.40
CA LEU A 336 -6.72 -13.85 13.05
C LEU A 336 -6.59 -15.37 13.11
N CYS A 337 -5.55 -15.92 12.51
CA CYS A 337 -5.33 -17.36 12.43
C CYS A 337 -3.93 -17.73 12.96
N ALA A 338 -3.86 -18.81 13.74
CA ALA A 338 -2.61 -19.42 14.17
C ALA A 338 -2.52 -20.82 13.56
N PHE A 339 -1.58 -21.02 12.63
CA PHE A 339 -1.45 -22.27 11.89
C PHE A 339 -0.34 -23.15 12.48
N HIS A 340 -0.65 -24.43 12.66
CA HIS A 340 0.28 -25.42 13.23
C HIS A 340 0.76 -26.46 12.22
N THR A 341 0.25 -26.42 10.98
CA THR A 341 0.65 -27.31 9.88
C THR A 341 0.68 -26.53 8.57
N GLY A 342 1.56 -26.91 7.64
CA GLY A 342 1.64 -26.27 6.32
C GLY A 342 0.36 -26.41 5.48
N ALA A 343 -0.45 -27.45 5.73
CA ALA A 343 -1.76 -27.64 5.07
C ALA A 343 -2.85 -26.68 5.59
N GLY A 344 -2.59 -25.95 6.67
CA GLY A 344 -3.49 -24.94 7.19
C GLY A 344 -3.28 -23.55 6.60
N LEU A 345 -2.21 -23.33 5.81
CA LEU A 345 -1.96 -22.04 5.16
C LEU A 345 -3.13 -21.73 4.18
N PRO A 346 -3.75 -20.55 4.29
CA PRO A 346 -4.91 -20.17 3.47
C PRO A 346 -4.55 -19.91 2.02
#